data_AF-A0A7J6RI42-F1
#
_entry.id   AF-A0A7J6RI42-F1
#
_cell.length_a   1.000
_cell.length_b   1.000
_cell.length_c   1.000
_cell.angle_alpha   90.00
_cell.angle_beta   90.00
_cell.angle_gamma   90.00
#
_symmetry.space_group_name_H-M   'P 1'
#
loop_
_entity.id
_entity.type
_entity.pdbx_description
1 polymer ?
#
loop_
_entity_poly.entity_id
_entity_poly.type
_entity_poly.pdbx_seq_one_letter_code
_entity_poly.pdbx_strand_id
1 'polypeptide(L)'
;EHLSDIDWSYGIDPAARSSFHRAAAFMYQEKNDPPSFYRESMRYLLYTPLAAIPKKERGPLAFKIAVAALISPKEFGLGDLLQQPLFSEFLPTCEQYSWIMDFVQALHDGVFAKFDQAIVDHKAKWEAVPELKKALESDDLKQKMSLSAMMEMAFQRPKKQRSAIPFDDIAKACRVNDDQVEDIFRKTMCAGLIKGSIDEVSRTVKVTWVKPRVLDMQRLELLKFRLKGWSQQATQLLQEVEELTPELLVS
;
A
#
# COMPACT_ATOMS: atom_id res chain seq x y z
N GLU A 1 -5.37 -9.55 -19.38
CA GLU A 1 -6.08 -8.25 -19.51
C GLU A 1 -5.12 -7.04 -19.55
N HIS A 2 -3.93 -7.15 -20.16
CA HIS A 2 -2.92 -6.07 -20.16
C HIS A 2 -2.53 -5.55 -21.56
N LEU A 3 -3.32 -5.83 -22.60
CA LEU A 3 -2.93 -5.54 -23.99
C LEU A 3 -3.95 -4.73 -24.82
N SER A 4 -5.00 -4.16 -24.23
CA SER A 4 -5.97 -3.33 -24.98
C SER A 4 -5.73 -1.82 -24.87
N ASP A 5 -4.86 -1.34 -23.97
CA ASP A 5 -4.78 0.09 -23.63
C ASP A 5 -3.69 0.87 -24.41
N ILE A 6 -2.89 0.25 -25.28
CA ILE A 6 -1.65 0.89 -25.79
C ILE A 6 -1.68 1.27 -27.29
N ASP A 7 -2.45 0.62 -28.16
CA ASP A 7 -2.29 0.81 -29.62
C ASP A 7 -2.95 2.07 -30.24
N TRP A 8 -3.84 2.77 -29.52
CA TRP A 8 -4.44 4.03 -29.99
C TRP A 8 -3.71 5.30 -29.49
N SER A 9 -2.69 5.13 -28.63
CA SER A 9 -2.28 6.18 -27.69
C SER A 9 -1.11 7.08 -28.13
N TYR A 10 -0.49 6.88 -29.27
CA TYR A 10 0.62 7.74 -29.69
C TYR A 10 0.10 9.08 -30.24
N GLY A 11 0.28 10.18 -29.47
CA GLY A 11 0.06 11.56 -29.93
C GLY A 11 -1.14 12.32 -29.37
N ILE A 12 -1.88 11.76 -28.41
CA ILE A 12 -3.03 12.45 -27.79
C ILE A 12 -2.53 13.45 -26.75
N ASP A 13 -3.02 14.69 -26.83
CA ASP A 13 -2.76 15.76 -25.87
C ASP A 13 -3.10 15.30 -24.43
N PRO A 14 -2.17 15.46 -23.46
CA PRO A 14 -2.43 15.23 -22.04
C PRO A 14 -3.72 15.90 -21.53
N ALA A 15 -4.11 17.06 -22.07
CA ALA A 15 -5.35 17.73 -21.70
C ALA A 15 -6.59 16.91 -22.08
N ALA A 16 -6.63 16.33 -23.28
CA ALA A 16 -7.73 15.47 -23.71
C ALA A 16 -7.85 14.22 -22.82
N ARG A 17 -6.72 13.60 -22.46
CA ARG A 17 -6.69 12.47 -21.51
C ARG A 17 -7.20 12.84 -20.14
N SER A 18 -6.80 14.00 -19.62
CA SER A 18 -7.30 14.49 -18.34
C SER A 18 -8.83 14.63 -18.36
N SER A 19 -9.39 15.19 -19.43
CA SER A 19 -10.84 15.37 -19.56
C SER A 19 -11.59 14.04 -19.65
N PHE A 20 -11.03 13.05 -20.35
CA PHE A 20 -11.58 11.70 -20.44
C PHE A 20 -11.58 11.00 -19.09
N HIS A 21 -10.45 10.98 -18.39
CA HIS A 21 -10.35 10.34 -17.07
C HIS A 21 -11.22 11.06 -16.03
N ARG A 22 -11.38 12.38 -16.13
CA ARG A 22 -12.31 13.15 -15.29
C ARG A 22 -13.76 12.73 -15.54
N ALA A 23 -14.18 12.63 -16.80
CA ALA A 23 -15.53 12.18 -17.15
C ALA A 23 -15.78 10.72 -16.73
N ALA A 24 -14.81 9.84 -16.94
CA ALA A 24 -14.86 8.45 -16.50
C ALA A 24 -14.97 8.34 -14.96
N ALA A 25 -14.18 9.13 -14.22
CA ALA A 25 -14.29 9.19 -12.77
C ALA A 25 -15.70 9.62 -12.34
N PHE A 26 -16.28 10.68 -12.90
CA PHE A 26 -17.66 11.06 -12.58
C PHE A 26 -18.67 9.94 -12.87
N MET A 27 -18.54 9.26 -14.01
CA MET A 27 -19.39 8.13 -14.34
C MET A 27 -19.29 6.99 -13.32
N TYR A 28 -18.09 6.61 -12.88
CA TYR A 28 -17.91 5.55 -11.88
C TYR A 28 -18.38 5.98 -10.48
N GLN A 29 -18.30 7.29 -10.19
CA GLN A 29 -18.86 7.85 -8.97
C GLN A 29 -20.39 7.66 -8.94
N GLU A 30 -21.10 7.99 -10.03
CA GLU A 30 -22.55 7.80 -10.13
C GLU A 30 -22.96 6.33 -10.14
N LYS A 31 -22.11 5.45 -10.68
CA LYS A 31 -22.31 3.99 -10.64
C LYS A 31 -22.04 3.36 -9.28
N ASN A 32 -21.54 4.12 -8.29
CA ASN A 32 -21.09 3.63 -7.00
C ASN A 32 -20.08 2.46 -7.13
N ASP A 33 -19.06 2.63 -7.99
CA ASP A 33 -17.95 1.68 -8.15
C ASP A 33 -16.63 2.31 -7.66
N PRO A 34 -16.29 2.20 -6.34
CA PRO A 34 -15.14 2.87 -5.75
C PRO A 34 -13.78 2.46 -6.33
N PRO A 35 -13.50 1.17 -6.64
CA PRO A 35 -12.24 0.76 -7.24
C PRO A 35 -11.96 1.43 -8.59
N SER A 36 -12.95 1.41 -9.50
CA SER A 36 -12.79 2.01 -10.81
C SER A 36 -12.70 3.54 -10.72
N PHE A 37 -13.49 4.14 -9.82
CA PHE A 37 -13.40 5.57 -9.51
C PHE A 37 -11.99 5.97 -9.06
N TYR A 38 -11.41 5.23 -8.11
CA TYR A 38 -10.07 5.50 -7.61
C TYR A 38 -9.02 5.41 -8.73
N ARG A 39 -9.06 4.35 -9.54
CA ARG A 39 -8.10 4.14 -10.64
C ARG A 39 -8.16 5.26 -11.68
N GLU A 40 -9.35 5.66 -12.11
CA GLU A 40 -9.53 6.75 -13.07
C GLU A 40 -9.19 8.11 -12.49
N SER A 41 -9.48 8.33 -11.19
CA SER A 41 -9.09 9.56 -10.49
C SER A 41 -7.57 9.68 -10.36
N MET A 42 -6.86 8.59 -10.07
CA MET A 42 -5.40 8.58 -10.06
C MET A 42 -4.84 8.87 -11.45
N ARG A 43 -5.40 8.28 -12.51
CA ARG A 43 -5.03 8.59 -13.90
C ARG A 43 -5.26 10.07 -14.23
N TYR A 44 -6.37 10.65 -13.77
CA TYR A 44 -6.64 12.08 -13.93
C TYR A 44 -5.58 12.96 -13.25
N LEU A 45 -5.16 12.62 -12.03
CA LEU A 45 -4.13 13.37 -11.29
C LEU A 45 -2.75 13.29 -11.96
N LEU A 46 -2.43 12.20 -12.65
CA LEU A 46 -1.17 12.07 -13.39
C LEU A 46 -1.05 13.05 -14.57
N TYR A 47 -2.17 13.39 -15.22
CA TYR A 47 -2.18 14.28 -16.39
C TYR A 47 -2.53 15.73 -16.05
N THR A 48 -2.97 16.01 -14.82
CA THR A 48 -3.47 17.33 -14.41
C THR A 48 -2.56 17.96 -13.37
N PRO A 49 -1.86 19.07 -13.66
CA PRO A 49 -1.08 19.76 -12.65
C PRO A 49 -2.00 20.40 -11.60
N LEU A 50 -1.52 20.51 -10.35
CA LEU A 50 -2.30 21.07 -9.24
C LEU A 50 -2.89 22.46 -9.58
N ALA A 51 -2.15 23.28 -10.33
CA ALA A 51 -2.56 24.62 -10.76
C ALA A 51 -3.82 24.62 -11.64
N ALA A 52 -4.06 23.57 -12.44
CA ALA A 52 -5.21 23.47 -13.34
C ALA A 52 -6.51 23.10 -12.61
N ILE A 53 -6.43 22.59 -11.38
CA ILE A 53 -7.61 22.24 -10.57
C ILE A 53 -8.06 23.48 -9.79
N PRO A 54 -9.33 23.89 -9.88
CA PRO A 54 -9.87 24.98 -9.07
C PRO A 54 -9.71 24.71 -7.57
N LYS A 55 -9.22 25.70 -6.80
CA LYS A 55 -8.98 25.55 -5.35
C LYS A 55 -10.22 25.07 -4.56
N LYS A 56 -11.42 25.46 -5.00
CA LYS A 56 -12.70 25.04 -4.39
C LYS A 56 -12.99 23.56 -4.58
N GLU A 57 -12.57 22.96 -5.69
CA GLU A 57 -12.85 21.56 -6.04
C GLU A 57 -11.80 20.60 -5.45
N ARG A 58 -10.59 21.09 -5.14
CA ARG A 58 -9.48 20.27 -4.64
C ARG A 58 -9.83 19.51 -3.36
N GLY A 59 -10.46 20.17 -2.39
CA GLY A 59 -10.82 19.55 -1.10
C GLY A 59 -11.83 18.40 -1.25
N PRO A 60 -13.02 18.66 -1.82
CA PRO A 60 -14.01 17.62 -2.07
C PRO A 60 -13.49 16.47 -2.94
N LEU A 61 -12.68 16.77 -3.96
CA LEU A 61 -12.08 15.76 -4.83
C LEU A 61 -11.09 14.89 -4.06
N ALA A 62 -10.16 15.49 -3.32
CA ALA A 62 -9.19 14.76 -2.50
C ALA A 62 -9.90 13.86 -1.47
N PHE A 63 -10.95 14.39 -0.84
CA PHE A 63 -11.76 13.64 0.11
C PHE A 63 -12.42 12.41 -0.52
N LYS A 64 -13.10 12.58 -1.67
CA LYS A 64 -13.72 11.46 -2.39
C LYS A 64 -12.71 10.40 -2.81
N ILE A 65 -11.55 10.81 -3.32
CA ILE A 65 -10.48 9.88 -3.72
C ILE A 65 -9.95 9.11 -2.51
N ALA A 66 -9.73 9.79 -1.38
CA ALA A 66 -9.28 9.14 -0.15
C ALA A 66 -10.30 8.11 0.37
N VAL A 67 -11.58 8.47 0.40
CA VAL A 67 -12.66 7.57 0.81
C VAL A 67 -12.76 6.37 -0.11
N ALA A 68 -12.72 6.58 -1.43
CA ALA A 68 -12.71 5.49 -2.39
C ALA A 68 -11.47 4.59 -2.23
N ALA A 69 -10.30 5.15 -1.93
CA ALA A 69 -9.08 4.40 -1.67
C ALA A 69 -9.20 3.53 -0.40
N LEU A 70 -9.87 4.03 0.66
CA LEU A 70 -10.09 3.27 1.90
C LEU A 70 -11.05 2.10 1.68
N ILE A 71 -12.18 2.34 1.00
CA ILE A 71 -13.24 1.34 0.79
C ILE A 71 -12.84 0.27 -0.23
N SER A 72 -12.01 0.62 -1.22
CA SER A 72 -11.65 -0.30 -2.30
C SER A 72 -10.91 -1.54 -1.77
N PRO A 73 -11.47 -2.76 -1.89
CA PRO A 73 -10.90 -3.95 -1.23
C PRO A 73 -9.59 -4.44 -1.85
N LYS A 74 -9.35 -4.12 -3.13
CA LYS A 74 -8.18 -4.59 -3.90
C LYS A 74 -7.07 -3.54 -4.04
N GLU A 75 -7.31 -2.32 -3.59
CA GLU A 75 -6.37 -1.21 -3.75
C GLU A 75 -5.59 -0.99 -2.45
N PHE A 76 -4.31 -1.37 -2.50
CA PHE A 76 -3.35 -1.25 -1.40
C PHE A 76 -2.19 -0.30 -1.73
N GLY A 77 -2.21 0.32 -2.92
CA GLY A 77 -1.21 1.29 -3.41
C GLY A 77 -1.36 2.69 -2.82
N LEU A 78 -1.64 2.80 -1.52
CA LEU A 78 -1.92 4.09 -0.88
C LEU A 78 -0.70 5.02 -0.84
N GLY A 79 0.51 4.47 -1.00
CA GLY A 79 1.72 5.28 -1.10
C GLY A 79 1.73 6.18 -2.34
N ASP A 80 1.19 5.72 -3.47
CA ASP A 80 1.10 6.53 -4.69
C ASP A 80 0.18 7.73 -4.50
N LEU A 81 -0.88 7.56 -3.69
CA LEU A 81 -1.82 8.60 -3.32
C LEU A 81 -1.16 9.67 -2.44
N LEU A 82 -0.40 9.24 -1.42
CA LEU A 82 0.28 10.14 -0.48
C LEU A 82 1.34 11.02 -1.16
N GLN A 83 1.96 10.55 -2.24
CA GLN A 83 2.95 11.31 -3.01
C GLN A 83 2.33 12.32 -3.97
N GLN A 84 1.01 12.28 -4.23
CA GLN A 84 0.38 13.23 -5.13
C GLN A 84 0.43 14.65 -4.53
N PRO A 85 0.71 15.70 -5.32
CA PRO A 85 0.71 17.10 -4.85
C PRO A 85 -0.58 17.53 -4.17
N LEU A 86 -1.72 16.93 -4.56
CA LEU A 86 -3.01 17.17 -3.93
C LEU A 86 -3.05 16.70 -2.45
N PHE A 87 -2.32 15.65 -2.12
CA PHE A 87 -2.28 15.06 -0.77
C PHE A 87 -1.11 15.57 0.06
N SER A 88 0.05 15.81 -0.56
CA SER A 88 1.24 16.31 0.14
C SER A 88 1.22 17.82 0.40
N GLU A 89 0.71 18.64 -0.53
CA GLU A 89 0.74 20.10 -0.40
C GLU A 89 -0.61 20.70 0.05
N PHE A 90 -1.71 20.21 -0.52
CA PHE A 90 -3.01 20.85 -0.35
C PHE A 90 -3.79 20.39 0.89
N LEU A 91 -3.82 19.08 1.18
CA LEU A 91 -4.57 18.54 2.33
C LEU A 91 -4.06 19.03 3.69
N PRO A 92 -2.75 19.17 3.96
CA PRO A 92 -2.26 19.73 5.22
C PRO A 92 -2.70 21.18 5.46
N THR A 93 -2.99 21.92 4.38
CA THR A 93 -3.45 23.31 4.44
C THR A 93 -4.97 23.42 4.70
N CYS A 94 -5.72 22.31 4.57
CA CYS A 94 -7.18 22.30 4.71
C CYS A 94 -7.63 21.58 5.99
N GLU A 95 -7.93 22.32 7.05
CA GLU A 95 -8.42 21.80 8.34
C GLU A 95 -9.69 20.92 8.23
N GLN A 96 -10.51 21.13 7.20
CA GLN A 96 -11.75 20.37 7.01
C GLN A 96 -11.50 18.90 6.64
N TYR A 97 -10.46 18.61 5.86
CA TYR A 97 -10.21 17.29 5.28
C TYR A 97 -8.89 16.66 5.71
N SER A 98 -8.07 17.36 6.50
CA SER A 98 -6.76 16.86 6.97
C SER A 98 -6.85 15.52 7.69
N TRP A 99 -7.91 15.30 8.46
CA TRP A 99 -8.13 14.07 9.24
C TRP A 99 -8.12 12.78 8.42
N ILE A 100 -8.48 12.81 7.13
CA ILE A 100 -8.49 11.60 6.30
C ILE A 100 -7.07 11.11 6.01
N MET A 101 -6.07 12.01 6.08
CA MET A 101 -4.66 11.66 5.90
C MET A 101 -4.18 10.69 6.96
N ASP A 102 -4.62 10.89 8.22
CA ASP A 102 -4.21 10.02 9.33
C ASP A 102 -4.70 8.59 9.11
N PHE A 103 -5.91 8.41 8.55
CA PHE A 103 -6.44 7.10 8.16
C PHE A 103 -5.65 6.47 7.02
N VAL A 104 -5.36 7.25 5.96
CA VAL A 104 -4.61 6.75 4.80
C VAL A 104 -3.17 6.39 5.19
N GLN A 105 -2.53 7.20 6.03
CA GLN A 105 -1.19 6.93 6.56
C GLN A 105 -1.18 5.72 7.50
N ALA A 106 -2.15 5.60 8.41
CA ALA A 106 -2.26 4.43 9.29
C ALA A 106 -2.43 3.14 8.48
N LEU A 107 -3.23 3.16 7.40
CA LEU A 107 -3.43 2.01 6.52
C LEU A 107 -2.21 1.74 5.63
N HIS A 108 -1.49 2.78 5.19
CA HIS A 108 -0.24 2.63 4.46
C HIS A 108 0.86 1.99 5.33
N ASP A 109 1.00 2.44 6.57
CA ASP A 109 1.97 1.93 7.54
C ASP A 109 1.59 0.56 8.10
N GLY A 110 0.29 0.21 8.10
CA GLY A 110 -0.19 -1.06 8.63
C GLY A 110 -0.07 -1.15 10.16
N VAL A 111 -0.17 -0.02 10.87
CA VAL A 111 -0.06 0.04 12.34
C VAL A 111 -1.42 0.25 12.98
N PHE A 112 -1.92 -0.77 13.69
CA PHE A 112 -3.21 -0.71 14.38
C PHE A 112 -3.31 0.42 15.42
N ALA A 113 -2.23 0.75 16.13
CA ALA A 113 -2.26 1.80 17.14
C ALA A 113 -2.61 3.18 16.55
N LYS A 114 -2.03 3.53 15.39
CA LYS A 114 -2.35 4.77 14.67
C LYS A 114 -3.78 4.77 14.16
N PHE A 115 -4.26 3.60 13.71
CA PHE A 115 -5.62 3.44 13.22
C PHE A 115 -6.67 3.58 14.33
N ASP A 116 -6.44 2.98 15.49
CA ASP A 116 -7.34 3.11 16.65
C ASP A 116 -7.41 4.56 17.12
N GLN A 117 -6.27 5.26 17.19
CA GLN A 117 -6.22 6.69 17.50
C GLN A 117 -7.02 7.51 16.49
N ALA A 118 -6.81 7.30 15.19
CA ALA A 118 -7.59 7.99 14.15
C ALA A 118 -9.10 7.74 14.26
N ILE A 119 -9.53 6.52 14.63
CA ILE A 119 -10.95 6.19 14.86
C ILE A 119 -11.52 6.97 16.04
N VAL A 120 -10.78 7.05 17.15
CA VAL A 120 -11.20 7.73 18.38
C VAL A 120 -11.26 9.24 18.16
N ASP A 121 -10.22 9.81 17.56
CA ASP A 121 -10.06 11.26 17.39
C ASP A 121 -11.06 11.85 16.37
N HIS A 122 -11.55 11.04 15.44
CA HIS A 122 -12.39 11.51 14.33
C HIS A 122 -13.79 10.89 14.29
N LYS A 123 -14.26 10.35 15.43
CA LYS A 123 -15.57 9.68 15.56
C LYS A 123 -16.75 10.43 14.93
N ALA A 124 -16.89 11.70 15.26
CA ALA A 124 -17.98 12.53 14.74
C ALA A 124 -17.91 12.78 13.22
N LYS A 125 -16.70 12.71 12.63
CA LYS A 125 -16.47 13.04 11.22
C LYS A 125 -16.62 11.81 10.31
N TRP A 126 -16.20 10.62 10.75
CA TRP A 126 -16.39 9.41 9.95
C TRP A 126 -17.83 8.88 10.05
N GLU A 127 -18.52 9.05 11.18
CA GLU A 127 -19.94 8.68 11.30
C GLU A 127 -20.84 9.49 10.35
N ALA A 128 -20.44 10.72 10.02
CA ALA A 128 -21.13 11.57 9.05
C ALA A 128 -21.02 11.06 7.60
N VAL A 129 -20.07 10.15 7.32
CA VAL A 129 -19.81 9.65 5.97
C VAL A 129 -20.36 8.22 5.86
N PRO A 130 -21.50 8.02 5.16
CA PRO A 130 -22.23 6.76 5.18
C PRO A 130 -21.42 5.60 4.58
N GLU A 131 -20.53 5.89 3.63
CA GLU A 131 -19.69 4.87 2.99
C GLU A 131 -18.60 4.34 3.93
N LEU A 132 -17.96 5.22 4.72
CA LEU A 132 -16.96 4.83 5.71
C LEU A 132 -17.61 4.12 6.90
N LYS A 133 -18.79 4.59 7.33
CA LYS A 133 -19.56 3.95 8.39
C LYS A 133 -19.89 2.50 8.02
N LYS A 134 -20.41 2.26 6.81
CA LYS A 134 -20.68 0.90 6.33
C LYS A 134 -19.43 0.03 6.32
N ALA A 135 -18.31 0.54 5.81
CA ALA A 135 -17.04 -0.21 5.74
C ALA A 135 -16.41 -0.50 7.11
N LEU A 136 -16.71 0.30 8.13
CA LEU A 136 -16.33 0.08 9.53
C LEU A 136 -17.28 -0.89 10.24
N GLU A 137 -18.58 -0.81 9.98
CA GLU A 137 -19.61 -1.70 10.51
C GLU A 137 -19.51 -3.12 9.93
N SER A 138 -19.10 -3.27 8.66
CA SER A 138 -18.89 -4.56 8.00
C SER A 138 -17.54 -5.22 8.32
N ASP A 139 -16.71 -4.61 9.18
CA ASP A 139 -15.33 -5.01 9.47
C ASP A 139 -14.38 -5.07 8.25
N ASP A 140 -14.81 -4.63 7.06
CA ASP A 140 -14.01 -4.66 5.83
C ASP A 140 -12.73 -3.82 5.97
N LEU A 141 -12.83 -2.65 6.62
CA LEU A 141 -11.67 -1.80 6.84
C LEU A 141 -10.68 -2.40 7.84
N LYS A 142 -11.17 -3.13 8.86
CA LYS A 142 -10.31 -3.86 9.81
C LYS A 142 -9.61 -5.02 9.10
N GLN A 143 -10.32 -5.77 8.27
CA GLN A 143 -9.71 -6.82 7.44
C GLN A 143 -8.63 -6.22 6.54
N LYS A 144 -8.92 -5.10 5.87
CA LYS A 144 -7.93 -4.41 5.02
C LYS A 144 -6.70 -3.95 5.81
N MET A 145 -6.88 -3.48 7.04
CA MET A 145 -5.78 -3.15 7.95
C MET A 145 -4.94 -4.38 8.30
N SER A 146 -5.57 -5.51 8.65
CA SER A 146 -4.85 -6.77 8.93
C SER A 146 -4.03 -7.24 7.73
N LEU A 147 -4.58 -7.14 6.51
CA LEU A 147 -3.85 -7.48 5.27
C LEU A 147 -2.64 -6.53 5.05
N SER A 148 -2.79 -5.23 5.34
CA SER A 148 -1.70 -4.26 5.22
C SER A 148 -0.62 -4.48 6.28
N ALA A 149 -1.01 -4.76 7.53
CA ALA A 149 -0.09 -5.07 8.64
C ALA A 149 0.73 -6.35 8.35
N MET A 150 0.07 -7.36 7.79
CA MET A 150 0.72 -8.60 7.35
C MET A 150 1.76 -8.35 6.25
N MET A 151 1.42 -7.51 5.28
CA MET A 151 2.32 -7.12 4.21
C MET A 151 3.54 -6.34 4.74
N GLU A 152 3.33 -5.43 5.69
CA GLU A 152 4.41 -4.67 6.33
C GLU A 152 5.33 -5.58 7.16
N MET A 153 4.77 -6.52 7.94
CA MET A 153 5.57 -7.51 8.66
C MET A 153 6.45 -8.32 7.71
N ALA A 154 5.88 -8.80 6.60
CA ALA A 154 6.62 -9.53 5.59
C ALA A 154 7.74 -8.68 4.97
N PHE A 155 7.53 -7.37 4.81
CA PHE A 155 8.53 -6.44 4.29
C PHE A 155 9.68 -6.17 5.28
N GLN A 156 9.37 -5.95 6.55
CA GLN A 156 10.33 -5.63 7.62
C GLN A 156 11.24 -6.80 7.99
N ARG A 157 10.83 -8.05 7.76
CA ARG A 157 11.70 -9.22 7.97
C ARG A 157 12.68 -9.39 6.79
N PRO A 158 13.97 -9.68 7.02
CA PRO A 158 14.94 -10.03 5.97
C PRO A 158 14.68 -11.40 5.34
N LYS A 159 15.24 -11.68 4.15
CA LYS A 159 15.00 -12.94 3.38
C LYS A 159 15.17 -14.22 4.21
N LYS A 160 16.19 -14.30 5.08
CA LYS A 160 16.45 -15.48 5.95
C LYS A 160 15.40 -15.66 7.06
N GLN A 161 14.70 -14.60 7.46
CA GLN A 161 13.66 -14.61 8.49
C GLN A 161 12.24 -14.60 7.91
N ARG A 162 12.09 -14.41 6.59
CA ARG A 162 10.82 -14.56 5.86
C ARG A 162 10.44 -16.02 5.61
N SER A 163 11.38 -16.95 5.76
CA SER A 163 11.18 -18.35 5.45
C SER A 163 10.40 -19.12 6.51
N ALA A 164 10.31 -18.61 7.74
CA ALA A 164 9.56 -19.21 8.83
C ALA A 164 9.03 -18.11 9.77
N ILE A 165 7.83 -17.60 9.48
CA ILE A 165 7.10 -16.68 10.36
C ILE A 165 6.13 -17.52 11.19
N PRO A 166 6.24 -17.56 12.53
CA PRO A 166 5.31 -18.32 13.36
C PRO A 166 3.94 -17.66 13.39
N PHE A 167 2.88 -18.45 13.55
CA PHE A 167 1.50 -17.94 13.57
C PHE A 167 1.26 -16.96 14.72
N ASP A 168 1.86 -17.18 15.89
CA ASP A 168 1.72 -16.30 17.07
C ASP A 168 2.20 -14.86 16.79
N ASP A 169 3.30 -14.70 16.04
CA ASP A 169 3.77 -13.38 15.63
C ASP A 169 2.74 -12.68 14.72
N ILE A 170 2.14 -13.43 13.79
CA ILE A 170 1.15 -12.90 12.84
C ILE A 170 -0.14 -12.55 13.59
N ALA A 171 -0.60 -13.40 14.50
CA ALA A 171 -1.76 -13.18 15.35
C ALA A 171 -1.61 -11.89 16.17
N LYS A 172 -0.45 -11.69 16.82
CA LYS A 172 -0.14 -10.47 17.58
C LYS A 172 -0.14 -9.21 16.72
N ALA A 173 0.47 -9.26 15.54
CA ALA A 173 0.56 -8.08 14.68
C ALA A 173 -0.74 -7.74 13.96
N CYS A 174 -1.51 -8.76 13.56
CA CYS A 174 -2.80 -8.60 12.87
C CYS A 174 -3.97 -8.46 13.84
N ARG A 175 -3.73 -8.63 15.15
CA ARG A 175 -4.72 -8.67 16.24
C ARG A 175 -5.88 -9.64 15.94
N VAL A 176 -5.53 -10.83 15.50
CA VAL A 176 -6.50 -11.89 15.18
C VAL A 176 -6.19 -13.14 15.98
N ASN A 177 -7.19 -14.02 16.10
CA ASN A 177 -7.00 -15.32 16.71
C ASN A 177 -6.12 -16.21 15.83
N ASP A 178 -5.38 -17.14 16.44
CA ASP A 178 -4.52 -18.09 15.74
C ASP A 178 -5.26 -18.84 14.61
N ASP A 179 -6.52 -19.21 14.85
CA ASP A 179 -7.37 -19.91 13.86
C ASP A 179 -7.66 -19.07 12.61
N GLN A 180 -7.64 -17.74 12.72
CA GLN A 180 -7.94 -16.82 11.62
C GLN A 180 -6.68 -16.37 10.86
N VAL A 181 -5.48 -16.72 11.36
CA VAL A 181 -4.21 -16.35 10.71
C VAL A 181 -4.12 -16.92 9.31
N GLU A 182 -4.57 -18.17 9.12
CA GLU A 182 -4.56 -18.82 7.80
C GLU A 182 -5.48 -18.14 6.80
N ASP A 183 -6.68 -17.74 7.25
CA ASP A 183 -7.64 -17.05 6.41
C ASP A 183 -7.10 -15.70 5.96
N ILE A 184 -6.42 -14.96 6.84
CA ILE A 184 -5.78 -13.69 6.47
C ILE A 184 -4.61 -13.93 5.52
N PHE A 185 -3.79 -14.97 5.76
CA PHE A 185 -2.70 -15.32 4.84
C PHE A 185 -3.25 -15.66 3.45
N ARG A 186 -4.28 -16.51 3.39
CA ARG A 186 -4.98 -16.92 2.16
C ARG A 186 -5.56 -15.71 1.44
N LYS A 187 -6.29 -14.84 2.14
CA LYS A 187 -6.85 -13.59 1.59
C LYS A 187 -5.76 -12.67 1.03
N THR A 188 -4.64 -12.56 1.73
CA THR A 188 -3.48 -11.75 1.29
C THR A 188 -2.86 -12.29 0.00
N MET A 189 -2.80 -13.62 -0.15
CA MET A 189 -2.37 -14.25 -1.40
C MET A 189 -3.38 -14.06 -2.52
N CYS A 190 -4.68 -14.22 -2.25
CA CYS A 190 -5.74 -14.00 -3.23
C CYS A 190 -5.78 -12.55 -3.73
N ALA A 191 -5.45 -11.59 -2.87
CA ALA A 191 -5.28 -10.18 -3.23
C ALA A 191 -4.00 -9.90 -4.04
N GLY A 192 -3.11 -10.89 -4.19
CA GLY A 192 -1.85 -10.76 -4.92
C GLY A 192 -0.81 -9.89 -4.22
N LEU A 193 -0.94 -9.70 -2.90
CA LEU A 193 -0.01 -8.90 -2.11
C LEU A 193 1.25 -9.67 -1.72
N ILE A 194 1.10 -10.97 -1.47
CA ILE A 194 2.17 -11.87 -1.03
C ILE A 194 2.07 -13.17 -1.81
N LYS A 195 3.21 -13.80 -2.08
CA LYS A 195 3.29 -15.21 -2.50
C LYS A 195 4.09 -15.99 -1.47
N GLY A 196 3.68 -17.23 -1.22
CA GLY A 196 4.30 -18.06 -0.19
C GLY A 196 3.65 -19.43 -0.06
N SER A 197 4.02 -20.14 0.99
CA SER A 197 3.45 -21.44 1.38
C SER A 197 3.17 -21.45 2.89
N ILE A 198 2.10 -22.13 3.29
CA ILE A 198 1.73 -22.34 4.69
C ILE A 198 2.18 -23.75 5.09
N ASP A 199 2.79 -23.87 6.27
CA ASP A 199 3.03 -25.14 6.96
C ASP A 199 2.23 -25.12 8.26
N GLU A 200 1.06 -25.76 8.23
CA GLU A 200 0.13 -25.84 9.35
C GLU A 200 0.67 -26.73 10.48
N VAL A 201 1.38 -27.81 10.16
CA VAL A 201 1.93 -28.75 11.16
C VAL A 201 2.97 -28.05 12.03
N SER A 202 3.85 -27.28 11.40
CA SER A 202 4.86 -26.48 12.10
C SER A 202 4.31 -25.13 12.59
N ARG A 203 3.07 -24.75 12.24
CA ARG A 203 2.49 -23.41 12.45
C ARG A 203 3.40 -22.28 11.97
N THR A 204 3.98 -22.45 10.78
CA THR A 204 4.85 -21.45 10.17
C THR A 204 4.42 -21.09 8.76
N VAL A 205 4.73 -19.85 8.39
CA VAL A 205 4.47 -19.30 7.06
C VAL A 205 5.78 -18.97 6.38
N LYS A 206 5.93 -19.41 5.13
CA LYS A 206 7.06 -19.07 4.27
C LYS A 206 6.63 -18.05 3.23
N VAL A 207 7.16 -16.84 3.30
CA VAL A 207 6.90 -15.77 2.32
C VAL A 207 8.03 -15.73 1.28
N THR A 208 7.71 -15.98 0.02
CA THR A 208 8.67 -15.98 -1.09
C THR A 208 8.75 -14.63 -1.81
N TRP A 209 7.63 -13.92 -1.91
CA TRP A 209 7.54 -12.65 -2.63
C TRP A 209 6.51 -11.72 -1.99
N VAL A 210 6.79 -10.42 -2.04
CA VAL A 210 5.89 -9.36 -1.56
C VAL A 210 5.75 -8.33 -2.67
N LYS A 211 4.54 -7.82 -2.89
CA LYS A 211 4.24 -6.80 -3.89
C LYS A 211 5.06 -5.53 -3.60
N PRO A 212 5.80 -4.98 -4.58
CA PRO A 212 6.49 -3.71 -4.41
C PRO A 212 5.51 -2.59 -4.05
N ARG A 213 5.95 -1.68 -3.18
CA ARG A 213 5.22 -0.48 -2.77
C ARG A 213 6.13 0.73 -2.89
N VAL A 214 5.51 1.92 -2.94
CA VAL A 214 6.23 3.18 -2.74
C VAL A 214 6.93 3.14 -1.40
N LEU A 215 8.21 3.51 -1.43
CA LEU A 215 9.09 3.48 -0.27
C LEU A 215 9.12 4.87 0.35
N ASP A 216 8.82 4.94 1.63
CA ASP A 216 9.13 6.10 2.44
C ASP A 216 10.63 6.11 2.81
N MET A 217 11.16 7.27 3.22
CA MET A 217 12.56 7.46 3.59
C MET A 217 13.03 6.44 4.64
N GLN A 218 12.21 6.15 5.64
CA GLN A 218 12.53 5.14 6.67
C GLN A 218 12.73 3.74 6.07
N ARG A 219 11.90 3.35 5.10
CA ARG A 219 12.01 2.06 4.40
C ARG A 219 13.22 2.03 3.48
N LEU A 220 13.59 3.16 2.89
CA LEU A 220 14.79 3.31 2.07
C LEU A 220 16.07 3.17 2.90
N GLU A 221 16.10 3.73 4.11
CA GLU A 221 17.20 3.54 5.05
C GLU A 221 17.37 2.07 5.45
N LEU A 222 16.27 1.36 5.72
CA LEU A 222 16.29 -0.08 5.98
C LEU A 222 16.87 -0.87 4.80
N LEU A 223 16.51 -0.52 3.56
CA LEU A 223 17.06 -1.16 2.37
C LEU A 223 18.55 -0.85 2.19
N LYS A 224 18.96 0.40 2.43
CA LYS A 224 20.38 0.79 2.42
C LYS A 224 21.19 -0.02 3.43
N PHE A 225 20.68 -0.19 4.65
CA PHE A 225 21.32 -1.00 5.68
C PHE A 225 21.47 -2.46 5.24
N ARG A 226 20.41 -3.05 4.67
CA ARG A 226 20.44 -4.42 4.15
C ARG A 226 21.41 -4.61 2.99
N LEU A 227 21.45 -3.66 2.06
CA LEU A 227 22.37 -3.69 0.92
C LEU A 227 23.82 -3.59 1.39
N LYS A 228 24.10 -2.74 2.39
CA LYS A 228 25.41 -2.64 3.01
C LYS A 228 25.81 -3.97 3.68
N GLY A 229 24.90 -4.60 4.43
CA GLY A 229 25.15 -5.90 5.04
C GLY A 229 25.41 -7.01 4.02
N TRP A 230 24.68 -7.00 2.89
CA TRP A 230 24.93 -7.93 1.80
C TRP A 230 26.27 -7.69 1.12
N SER A 231 26.63 -6.43 0.86
CA SER A 231 27.94 -6.06 0.31
C SER A 231 29.08 -6.52 1.22
N GLN A 232 28.94 -6.36 2.54
CA GLN A 232 29.93 -6.83 3.51
C GLN A 232 30.09 -8.35 3.49
N GLN A 233 28.97 -9.09 3.44
CA GLN A 233 29.00 -10.56 3.33
C GLN A 233 29.65 -11.03 2.02
N ALA A 234 29.41 -10.32 0.91
CA ALA A 234 30.02 -10.64 -0.37
C ALA A 234 31.55 -10.35 -0.36
N THR A 235 31.97 -9.24 0.24
CA THR A 235 33.40 -8.94 0.41
C THR A 235 34.10 -9.93 1.33
N GLN A 236 33.45 -10.35 2.42
CA GLN A 236 33.99 -11.38 3.31
C GLN A 236 34.15 -12.72 2.59
N LEU A 237 33.13 -13.15 1.83
CA LEU A 237 33.21 -14.37 1.03
C LEU A 237 34.35 -14.29 0.00
N LEU A 238 34.54 -13.13 -0.62
CA LEU A 238 35.64 -12.90 -1.56
C LEU A 238 37.00 -13.08 -0.87
N GLN A 239 37.20 -12.48 0.30
CA GLN A 239 38.42 -12.64 1.09
C GLN A 239 38.67 -14.09 1.49
N GLU A 240 37.63 -14.80 1.95
CA GLU A 240 37.74 -16.23 2.29
C GLU A 240 38.13 -17.08 1.08
N VAL A 241 37.60 -16.77 -0.11
CA VAL A 241 37.96 -17.46 -1.34
C VAL A 241 39.40 -17.15 -1.76
N GLU A 242 39.83 -15.89 -1.67
CA GLU A 242 41.20 -15.46 -1.98
C GLU A 242 42.23 -16.13 -1.05
N GLU A 243 41.93 -16.26 0.24
CA GLU A 243 42.78 -16.96 1.22
C GLU A 243 42.87 -18.46 0.98
N LEU A 244 41.79 -19.09 0.53
CA LEU A 244 41.73 -20.54 0.27
C LEU A 244 42.27 -20.93 -1.12
N THR A 245 42.36 -19.99 -2.06
CA THR A 245 42.79 -20.25 -3.44
C THR A 245 43.99 -19.41 -3.91
N PRO A 246 45.05 -19.23 -3.10
CA PRO A 246 46.23 -18.48 -3.55
C PRO A 246 46.96 -19.20 -4.70
N GLU A 247 46.86 -20.53 -4.77
CA GLU A 247 47.50 -21.35 -5.81
C GLU A 247 46.83 -21.24 -7.19
N LEU A 248 45.55 -20.83 -7.28
CA LEU A 248 44.84 -20.64 -8.55
C LEU A 248 45.02 -19.23 -9.13
N LEU A 249 45.47 -18.26 -8.33
CA LEU A 249 45.68 -16.88 -8.72
C LEU A 249 47.10 -16.61 -9.24
N VAL A 250 48.04 -17.52 -8.97
CA VAL A 250 49.42 -17.47 -9.48
C VAL A 250 49.56 -18.52 -10.58
N SER A 251 49.27 -18.14 -11.83
CA SER A 251 49.64 -18.84 -13.06
C SER A 251 50.32 -17.86 -14.01
#